data_AF-A0A3C1P5N1-F1
#
_entry.id   AF-A0A3C1P5N1-F1
#
_cell.length_a   1.000
_cell.length_b   1.000
_cell.length_c   1.000
_cell.angle_alpha   90.00
_cell.angle_beta   90.00
_cell.angle_gamma   90.00
#
_symmetry.space_group_name_H-M   'P 1'
#
loop_
_entity.id
_entity.type
_entity.pdbx_description
1 polymer ?
#
loop_
_entity_poly.entity_id
_entity_poly.type
_entity_poly.pdbx_seq_one_letter_code
_entity_poly.pdbx_strand_id
1 'polypeptide(L)'
;MRYSISLQAEGDREITLEETVELADAVAPLNGIASGMGTFGYGAQIVVEAENSDLAVDRALELFAEAVAQTSLPAWPVVRAESLSEDEDYAELEDLIP
;
A
#
# COMPACT_ATOMS: atom_id res chain seq x y z
N MET A 1 -17.07 -4.39 -3.10
CA MET A 1 -16.08 -4.78 -4.12
C MET A 1 -14.72 -4.78 -3.44
N ARG A 2 -13.78 -5.62 -3.88
CA ARG A 2 -12.42 -5.59 -3.36
C ARG A 2 -11.57 -4.72 -4.28
N TYR A 3 -10.78 -3.87 -3.66
CA TYR A 3 -9.85 -2.98 -4.33
C TYR A 3 -8.45 -3.27 -3.79
N SER A 4 -7.49 -3.33 -4.70
CA SER A 4 -6.08 -3.32 -4.34
C SER A 4 -5.60 -1.88 -4.34
N ILE A 5 -5.14 -1.40 -3.19
CA ILE A 5 -4.69 -0.02 -3.02
C ILE A 5 -3.19 0.00 -2.79
N SER A 6 -2.45 0.69 -3.66
CA SER A 6 -1.01 0.92 -3.53
C SER A 6 -0.76 2.28 -2.89
N LEU A 7 -0.08 2.28 -1.75
CA LEU A 7 0.21 3.46 -0.94
C LEU A 7 1.72 3.67 -0.85
N GLN A 8 2.15 4.93 -0.95
CA GLN A 8 3.55 5.32 -0.77
C GLN A 8 3.65 6.55 0.12
N ALA A 9 4.41 6.44 1.20
CA ALA A 9 4.88 7.55 2.00
C ALA A 9 6.33 7.90 1.65
N GLU A 10 6.66 9.18 1.69
CA GLU A 10 8.00 9.70 1.41
C GLU A 10 8.57 10.41 2.63
N GLY A 11 9.85 10.15 2.89
CA GLY A 11 10.55 10.57 4.08
C GLY A 11 11.81 11.37 3.84
N ASP A 12 12.54 11.57 4.93
CA ASP A 12 13.79 12.34 4.98
C ASP A 12 15.03 11.46 5.20
N ARG A 13 14.86 10.13 5.31
CA ARG A 13 15.94 9.16 5.47
C ARG A 13 15.63 7.84 4.76
N GLU A 14 16.67 7.02 4.63
CA GLU A 14 16.56 5.67 4.10
C GLU A 14 15.84 4.72 5.07
N ILE A 15 15.05 3.80 4.53
CA ILE A 15 14.35 2.74 5.25
C ILE A 15 15.20 1.48 5.33
N THR A 16 15.30 0.93 6.55
CA THR A 16 16.05 -0.28 6.82
C THR A 16 15.26 -1.55 6.47
N LEU A 17 15.97 -2.67 6.36
CA LEU A 17 15.33 -3.98 6.18
C LEU A 17 14.43 -4.33 7.37
N GLU A 18 14.89 -4.09 8.60
CA GLU A 18 14.13 -4.40 9.82
C GLU A 18 12.79 -3.66 9.83
N GLU A 19 12.81 -2.35 9.53
CA GLU A 19 11.59 -1.54 9.44
C GLU A 19 10.65 -2.00 8.31
N THR A 20 11.22 -2.45 7.18
CA THR A 20 10.42 -3.01 6.08
C THR A 20 9.72 -4.31 6.49
N VAL A 21 10.40 -5.15 7.29
CA VAL A 21 9.83 -6.39 7.83
C VAL A 21 8.75 -6.11 8.88
N GLU A 22 8.95 -5.11 9.75
CA GLU A 22 7.91 -4.66 10.68
C GLU A 22 6.66 -4.19 9.94
N LEU A 23 6.82 -3.40 8.86
CA LEU A 23 5.71 -2.98 8.02
C LEU A 23 5.04 -4.17 7.35
N ALA A 24 5.80 -5.14 6.84
CA ALA A 24 5.26 -6.35 6.23
C ALA A 24 4.37 -7.14 7.20
N ASP A 25 4.78 -7.29 8.45
CA ASP A 25 3.99 -7.95 9.49
C ASP A 25 2.71 -7.13 9.81
N ALA A 26 2.83 -5.82 9.93
CA ALA A 26 1.71 -4.94 10.23
C ALA A 26 0.63 -4.92 9.14
N VAL A 27 1.02 -5.04 7.85
CA VAL A 27 0.08 -5.07 6.72
C VAL A 27 -0.37 -6.48 6.32
N ALA A 28 0.26 -7.54 6.83
CA ALA A 28 -0.11 -8.92 6.51
C ALA A 28 -1.60 -9.26 6.79
N PRO A 29 -2.24 -8.81 7.88
CA PRO A 29 -3.67 -9.02 8.12
C PRO A 29 -4.58 -8.37 7.07
N LEU A 30 -4.08 -7.38 6.35
CA LEU A 30 -4.79 -6.65 5.29
C LEU A 30 -4.56 -7.28 3.90
N ASN A 31 -4.02 -8.51 3.85
CA ASN A 31 -3.50 -9.15 2.65
C ASN A 31 -2.47 -8.26 1.94
N GLY A 32 -1.68 -7.55 2.74
CA GLY A 32 -0.77 -6.52 2.24
C GLY A 32 0.63 -7.00 1.94
N ILE A 33 1.32 -6.25 1.09
CA ILE A 33 2.73 -6.43 0.76
C ILE A 33 3.44 -5.11 1.00
N ALA A 34 4.40 -5.09 1.93
CA ALA A 34 5.21 -3.92 2.20
C ALA A 34 6.38 -3.77 1.22
N SER A 35 6.82 -2.54 1.00
CA SER A 35 7.95 -2.17 0.15
C SER A 35 8.69 -0.95 0.73
N GLY A 36 9.90 -0.67 0.23
CA GLY A 36 10.65 0.53 0.57
C GLY A 36 12.06 0.32 1.13
N MET A 37 12.50 -0.92 1.36
CA MET A 37 13.87 -1.22 1.80
C MET A 37 14.91 -0.52 0.91
N GLY A 38 15.81 0.23 1.53
CA GLY A 38 16.90 0.92 0.83
C GLY A 38 16.47 2.16 0.04
N THR A 39 15.25 2.65 0.29
CA THR A 39 14.70 3.85 -0.36
C THR A 39 14.37 4.93 0.67
N PHE A 40 14.13 6.17 0.22
CA PHE A 40 13.76 7.31 1.07
C PHE A 40 12.25 7.38 1.34
N GLY A 41 11.59 6.22 1.38
CA GLY A 41 10.16 6.12 1.57
C GLY A 41 9.77 4.67 1.86
N TYR A 42 8.55 4.48 2.34
CA TYR A 42 7.98 3.15 2.50
C TYR A 42 6.59 3.10 1.88
N GLY A 43 6.21 1.93 1.41
CA GLY A 43 4.92 1.72 0.79
C GLY A 43 4.32 0.40 1.20
N ALA A 44 3.03 0.26 0.91
CA ALA A 44 2.37 -1.02 0.98
C ALA A 44 1.27 -1.08 -0.07
N GLN A 45 1.09 -2.26 -0.65
CA GLN A 45 -0.13 -2.61 -1.34
C GLN A 45 -1.02 -3.36 -0.35
N ILE A 46 -2.29 -2.97 -0.21
CA ILE A 46 -3.25 -3.64 0.68
C ILE A 46 -4.57 -3.89 -0.06
N VAL A 47 -5.35 -4.85 0.43
CA VAL A 47 -6.68 -5.14 -0.14
C VAL A 47 -7.75 -4.65 0.83
N VAL A 48 -8.69 -3.88 0.31
CA VAL A 48 -9.82 -3.34 1.09
C VAL A 48 -11.15 -3.62 0.42
N GLU A 49 -12.19 -3.79 1.23
CA GLU A 49 -13.57 -3.89 0.76
C GLU A 49 -14.26 -2.53 0.87
N ALA A 50 -14.79 -2.04 -0.25
CA ALA A 50 -15.53 -0.78 -0.30
C ALA A 50 -16.62 -0.79 -1.36
N GLU A 51 -17.50 0.22 -1.29
CA GLU A 51 -18.58 0.43 -2.27
C GLU A 51 -18.06 1.05 -3.58
N ASN A 52 -17.00 1.86 -3.51
CA ASN A 52 -16.34 2.51 -4.66
C ASN A 52 -14.84 2.75 -4.38
N SER A 53 -14.11 3.15 -5.41
CA SER A 53 -12.65 3.40 -5.35
C SER A 53 -12.28 4.52 -4.37
N ASP A 54 -13.00 5.65 -4.35
CA ASP A 54 -12.69 6.76 -3.43
C ASP A 54 -12.77 6.31 -1.96
N LEU A 55 -13.85 5.61 -1.60
CA LEU A 55 -14.02 5.05 -0.25
C LEU A 55 -12.98 3.96 0.06
N ALA A 56 -12.53 3.22 -0.95
CA ALA A 56 -11.45 2.25 -0.81
C ALA A 56 -10.13 2.94 -0.45
N VAL A 57 -9.79 4.03 -1.14
CA VAL A 57 -8.59 4.82 -0.87
C VAL A 57 -8.64 5.42 0.54
N ASP A 58 -9.76 6.05 0.92
CA ASP A 58 -9.92 6.61 2.26
C ASP A 58 -9.72 5.53 3.34
N ARG A 59 -10.37 4.37 3.18
CA ARG A 59 -10.23 3.26 4.13
C ARG A 59 -8.81 2.70 4.17
N ALA A 60 -8.16 2.61 3.02
CA ALA A 60 -6.79 2.13 2.91
C ALA A 60 -5.79 3.08 3.56
N LEU A 61 -5.99 4.40 3.44
CA LEU A 61 -5.16 5.41 4.11
C LEU A 61 -5.24 5.28 5.65
N GLU A 62 -6.45 5.09 6.19
CA GLU A 62 -6.64 4.86 7.62
C GLU A 62 -5.93 3.60 8.08
N LEU A 63 -6.19 2.46 7.43
CA LEU A 63 -5.60 1.17 7.77
C LEU A 63 -4.08 1.18 7.66
N PHE A 64 -3.53 1.87 6.66
CA PHE A 64 -2.09 2.01 6.50
C PHE A 64 -1.47 2.86 7.61
N ALA A 65 -2.12 3.97 7.99
CA ALA A 65 -1.66 4.76 9.14
C ALA A 65 -1.69 3.96 10.45
N GLU A 66 -2.74 3.15 10.66
CA GLU A 66 -2.84 2.23 11.80
C GLU A 66 -1.74 1.14 11.78
N ALA A 67 -1.39 0.62 10.61
CA ALA A 67 -0.30 -0.35 10.45
C ALA A 67 1.06 0.30 10.75
N VAL A 68 1.34 1.47 10.18
CA VAL A 68 2.58 2.22 10.42
C VAL A 68 2.75 2.54 11.91
N ALA A 69 1.66 2.92 12.60
CA ALA A 69 1.69 3.22 14.03
C ALA A 69 2.06 2.01 14.93
N GLN A 70 1.99 0.78 14.41
CA GLN A 70 2.40 -0.43 15.11
C GLN A 70 3.89 -0.77 14.90
N THR A 71 4.58 -0.02 14.04
CA THR A 71 6.00 -0.23 13.69
C THR A 71 6.89 0.85 14.30
N SER A 72 8.20 0.72 14.12
CA SER A 72 9.16 1.78 14.44
C SER A 72 9.26 2.86 13.36
N LEU A 73 8.50 2.77 12.27
CA LEU A 73 8.54 3.74 11.18
C LEU A 73 7.99 5.11 11.60
N PRO A 74 8.63 6.20 11.16
CA PRO A 74 8.07 7.54 11.32
C PRO A 74 6.80 7.69 10.50
N ALA A 75 5.79 8.39 11.04
CA ALA A 75 4.57 8.70 10.33
C ALA A 75 4.82 9.79 9.25
N TRP A 76 5.24 9.35 8.08
CA TRP A 76 5.49 10.22 6.93
C TRP A 76 4.23 10.50 6.11
N PRO A 77 4.18 11.64 5.38
CA PRO A 77 3.05 11.94 4.53
C PRO A 77 2.95 10.94 3.38
N VAL A 78 1.74 10.43 3.15
CA VAL A 78 1.42 9.64 1.95
C VAL A 78 1.38 10.57 0.76
N VAL A 79 2.25 10.32 -0.22
CA VAL A 79 2.39 11.12 -1.45
C VAL A 79 1.70 10.49 -2.66
N ARG A 80 1.35 9.21 -2.57
CA ARG A 80 0.67 8.46 -3.63
C ARG A 80 -0.28 7.44 -3.03
N ALA A 81 -1.48 7.38 -3.57
CA ALA A 81 -2.49 6.36 -3.32
C ALA A 81 -3.17 6.02 -4.64
N GLU A 82 -3.05 4.78 -5.09
CA GLU A 82 -3.64 4.30 -6.34
C GLU A 82 -4.58 3.14 -6.06
N SER A 83 -5.77 3.16 -6.67
CA SER A 83 -6.73 2.07 -6.57
C SER A 83 -6.77 1.25 -7.84
N LEU A 84 -6.76 -0.07 -7.70
CA LEU A 84 -7.02 -1.02 -8.77
C LEU A 84 -8.22 -1.89 -8.39
N SER A 85 -9.22 -1.95 -9.27
CA SER A 85 -10.40 -2.81 -9.12
C SER A 85 -10.06 -4.24 -9.57
N GLU A 86 -10.54 -5.29 -8.89
CA GLU A 86 -10.39 -6.69 -9.40
C GLU A 86 -11.04 -6.89 -10.80
N ASP A 87 -11.93 -5.99 -11.24
CA ASP A 87 -12.53 -6.00 -12.58
C ASP A 87 -11.65 -5.36 -13.69
N GLU A 88 -10.57 -4.65 -13.35
CA GLU A 88 -9.64 -4.03 -14.31
C GLU A 88 -8.48 -4.96 -14.72
N ASP A 89 -8.30 -6.09 -14.03
CA ASP A 89 -7.21 -7.07 -14.22
C ASP A 89 -7.16 -7.70 -15.64
N TYR A 90 -8.26 -7.66 -16.40
CA TYR A 90 -8.35 -8.30 -17.72
C TYR A 90 -7.96 -7.42 -18.92
N ALA A 91 -7.78 -6.11 -18.75
CA ALA A 91 -7.60 -5.19 -19.88
C ALA A 91 -6.13 -4.99 -20.33
N GLU A 92 -5.15 -5.10 -19.43
CA GLU A 92 -3.73 -4.84 -19.78
C GLU A 92 -3.00 -6.05 -20.39
N LEU A 93 -3.52 -7.28 -20.25
CA LEU A 93 -2.88 -8.48 -20.80
C LEU A 93 -3.29 -8.82 -22.24
N GLU A 94 -4.41 -8.29 -22.75
CA GLU A 94 -4.84 -8.52 -24.14
C GLU A 94 -4.06 -7.68 -25.17
N ASP A 95 -3.45 -6.55 -24.76
CA ASP A 95 -2.73 -5.63 -25.66
C ASP A 95 -1.25 -6.00 -25.89
N LEU A 96 -0.77 -7.08 -25.25
CA LEU A 96 0.60 -7.60 -25.34
C LEU A 96 0.71 -8.92 -26.10
N ILE A 97 -0.39 -9.44 -26.65
CA ILE A 97 -0.39 -10.58 -27.57
C ILE A 97 -0.56 -10.05 -29.00
N PRO A 98 0.53 -9.93 -29.80
CA PRO A 98 0.44 -9.54 -31.21
C PRO A 98 -0.27 -10.58 -32.08
#